data_AF-A0A4Y8K8U1-F1
#
_entry.id   AF-A0A4Y8K8U1-F1
#
_cell.length_a   1.000
_cell.length_b   1.000
_cell.length_c   1.000
_cell.angle_alpha   90.00
_cell.angle_beta   90.00
_cell.angle_gamma   90.00
#
_symmetry.space_group_name_H-M   'P 1'
#
loop_
_entity.id
_entity.type
_entity.pdbx_description
1 polymer ?
#
loop_
_entity_poly.entity_id
_entity_poly.type
_entity_poly.pdbx_seq_one_letter_code
_entity_poly.pdbx_strand_id
1 'polypeptide(L)'
;MDILAKAFLSYAHADNAREGGRILRLAEHLRNEFELLTGSTIEIFTDNAEILWGQDFRQRLDEALQETTFFIPVLTPTYFIREECRKEMNQFVASASGLGLNELLLSLRYIPVPDLREESVDDLKSVAARMQFEPWDQLRLVDEHSTEHRLAVNRLAARLVQLTQDLEGGTGAVGGGGASLGSALVTIPSPNSRSNEHIVLSPSKNREDREANPSSAASEKTDGRSRRDHDHAAEAVEETTRHSEDDEPGLVDLVAEVEPAMAAWGATLTKMPEATQAFNEKFAAATSKMEAANSKPNSFALKVQVARELARDVEPDLALIESLSKEYTTSLLRLDPSIRALFELAALGSDDESRPVVAELSNSIGKLIEAARSAMDSTTFAADAARANAKLSKDLRPVLRRFETAMRNIVDGFTFIEAWDTLRPSAA
;
A
#
# COMPACT_ATOMS: atom_id res chain seq x y z
N MET A 1 -24.20 -14.74 21.99
CA MET A 1 -23.61 -15.29 20.76
C MET A 1 -22.30 -14.56 20.62
N ASP A 2 -21.19 -15.26 20.47
CA ASP A 2 -19.86 -14.64 20.51
C ASP A 2 -19.60 -13.90 19.19
N ILE A 3 -19.00 -12.71 19.29
CA ILE A 3 -18.63 -11.89 18.13
C ILE A 3 -17.25 -12.36 17.66
N LEU A 4 -17.19 -12.86 16.44
CA LEU A 4 -15.98 -13.46 15.85
C LEU A 4 -15.28 -12.48 14.89
N ALA A 5 -16.03 -11.53 14.33
CA ALA A 5 -15.50 -10.47 13.49
C ALA A 5 -16.37 -9.22 13.56
N LYS A 6 -15.82 -8.11 13.09
CA LYS A 6 -16.47 -6.83 12.85
C LYS A 6 -16.35 -6.48 11.37
N ALA A 7 -17.31 -5.72 10.84
CA ALA A 7 -17.23 -5.19 9.49
C ALA A 7 -17.88 -3.80 9.42
N PHE A 8 -17.33 -2.93 8.59
CA PHE A 8 -17.93 -1.64 8.26
C PHE A 8 -18.45 -1.67 6.82
N LEU A 9 -19.75 -1.44 6.64
CA LEU A 9 -20.38 -1.31 5.32
C LEU A 9 -20.39 0.17 4.93
N SER A 10 -19.49 0.58 4.03
CA SER A 10 -19.50 1.94 3.48
C SER A 10 -20.39 1.97 2.24
N TYR A 11 -21.40 2.83 2.22
CA TYR A 11 -22.32 2.97 1.09
C TYR A 11 -22.89 4.39 0.99
N ALA A 12 -23.35 4.77 -0.20
CA ALA A 12 -24.08 6.01 -0.36
C ALA A 12 -25.52 5.86 0.18
N HIS A 13 -25.89 6.57 1.24
CA HIS A 13 -27.25 6.53 1.82
C HIS A 13 -28.36 6.78 0.78
N ALA A 14 -28.10 7.68 -0.17
CA ALA A 14 -29.03 7.98 -1.25
C ALA A 14 -29.33 6.76 -2.14
N ASP A 15 -28.36 5.87 -2.34
CA ASP A 15 -28.56 4.67 -3.15
C ASP A 15 -29.33 3.59 -2.39
N ASN A 16 -29.07 3.44 -1.09
CA ASN A 16 -29.88 2.55 -0.25
C ASN A 16 -31.34 2.99 -0.23
N ALA A 17 -31.61 4.29 -0.11
CA ALA A 17 -32.97 4.83 -0.18
C ALA A 17 -33.64 4.55 -1.54
N ARG A 18 -32.91 4.71 -2.65
CA ARG A 18 -33.40 4.44 -4.02
C ARG A 18 -33.70 2.96 -4.27
N GLU A 19 -32.94 2.07 -3.64
CA GLU A 19 -33.14 0.62 -3.69
C GLU A 19 -34.10 0.13 -2.58
N GLY A 20 -34.81 1.03 -1.91
CA GLY A 20 -35.82 0.66 -0.91
C GLY A 20 -35.23 -0.08 0.30
N GLY A 21 -34.03 0.29 0.74
CA GLY A 21 -33.35 -0.30 1.90
C GLY A 21 -32.58 -1.60 1.60
N ARG A 22 -32.45 -1.98 0.33
CA ARG A 22 -31.87 -3.27 -0.08
C ARG A 22 -30.39 -3.43 0.28
N ILE A 23 -29.62 -2.35 0.32
CA ILE A 23 -28.19 -2.41 0.68
C ILE A 23 -28.04 -2.77 2.17
N LEU A 24 -28.88 -2.18 3.04
CA LEU A 24 -28.90 -2.54 4.46
C LEU A 24 -29.41 -3.96 4.71
N ARG A 25 -30.44 -4.39 3.97
CA ARG A 25 -30.89 -5.79 4.04
C ARG A 25 -29.82 -6.78 3.58
N LEU A 26 -29.01 -6.42 2.60
CA LEU A 26 -27.86 -7.24 2.19
C LEU A 26 -26.88 -7.47 3.36
N ALA A 27 -26.56 -6.42 4.13
CA ALA A 27 -25.72 -6.57 5.32
C ALA A 27 -26.37 -7.49 6.36
N GLU A 28 -27.67 -7.36 6.58
CA GLU A 28 -28.41 -8.24 7.48
C GLU A 28 -28.43 -9.70 6.99
N HIS A 29 -28.63 -9.93 5.69
CA HIS A 29 -28.53 -11.27 5.10
C HIS A 29 -27.11 -11.84 5.26
N LEU A 30 -26.09 -11.01 5.08
CA LEU A 30 -24.69 -11.40 5.24
C LEU A 30 -24.37 -11.79 6.68
N ARG A 31 -24.84 -11.01 7.67
CA ARG A 31 -24.73 -11.33 9.10
C ARG A 31 -25.38 -12.67 9.42
N ASN A 32 -26.63 -12.85 9.01
CA ASN A 32 -27.38 -14.08 9.27
C ASN A 32 -26.73 -15.31 8.62
N GLU A 33 -26.24 -15.17 7.39
CA GLU A 33 -25.57 -16.27 6.69
C GLU A 33 -24.21 -16.59 7.31
N PHE A 34 -23.44 -15.59 7.75
CA PHE A 34 -22.21 -15.79 8.51
C PHE A 34 -22.48 -16.54 9.83
N GLU A 35 -23.54 -16.16 10.54
CA GLU A 35 -23.98 -16.85 11.76
C GLU A 35 -24.37 -18.31 11.50
N LEU A 36 -25.06 -18.58 10.39
CA LEU A 36 -25.40 -19.94 9.99
C LEU A 36 -24.16 -20.79 9.68
N LEU A 37 -23.12 -20.19 9.10
CA LEU A 37 -21.89 -20.89 8.71
C LEU A 37 -20.94 -21.16 9.90
N THR A 38 -20.94 -20.30 10.92
CA THR A 38 -19.93 -20.33 12.00
C THR A 38 -20.49 -20.64 13.37
N GLY A 39 -21.80 -20.44 13.59
CA GLY A 39 -22.40 -20.44 14.93
C GLY A 39 -22.05 -19.21 15.78
N SER A 40 -21.28 -18.27 15.24
CA SER A 40 -20.83 -17.02 15.86
C SER A 40 -21.25 -15.83 15.01
N THR A 41 -21.27 -14.62 15.56
CA THR A 41 -21.76 -13.43 14.83
C THR A 41 -20.64 -12.59 14.25
N ILE A 42 -20.97 -11.84 13.19
CA ILE A 42 -20.18 -10.73 12.69
C ILE A 42 -20.96 -9.44 12.93
N GLU A 43 -20.34 -8.46 13.59
CA GLU A 43 -20.98 -7.17 13.84
C GLU A 43 -20.76 -6.25 12.63
N ILE A 44 -21.84 -5.87 11.93
CA ILE A 44 -21.76 -5.00 10.73
C ILE A 44 -22.29 -3.61 11.02
N PHE A 45 -21.41 -2.61 10.98
CA PHE A 45 -21.73 -1.20 11.17
C PHE A 45 -22.18 -0.56 9.84
N THR A 46 -23.22 0.28 9.86
CA THR A 46 -23.88 0.80 8.64
C THR A 46 -24.30 2.28 8.68
N ASP A 47 -24.15 2.98 9.80
CA ASP A 47 -24.50 4.40 9.92
C ASP A 47 -23.26 5.26 10.16
N ASN A 48 -23.40 6.57 9.91
CA ASN A 48 -22.48 7.63 10.34
C ASN A 48 -22.26 7.53 11.85
N ALA A 49 -21.40 6.61 12.28
CA ALA A 49 -20.61 6.88 13.44
C ALA A 49 -19.75 8.09 13.06
N GLU A 50 -20.17 9.28 13.49
CA GLU A 50 -19.38 10.53 13.53
C GLU A 50 -18.10 10.39 14.37
N ILE A 51 -17.57 9.17 14.51
CA ILE A 51 -16.47 8.81 15.39
C ILE A 51 -15.40 8.15 14.52
N LEU A 52 -14.50 9.02 14.03
CA LEU A 52 -13.05 8.78 14.08
C LEU A 52 -12.50 7.49 13.45
N TRP A 53 -13.18 6.81 12.52
CA TRP A 53 -12.73 5.50 12.01
C TRP A 53 -11.32 5.54 11.40
N GLY A 54 -10.81 6.69 10.94
CA GLY A 54 -9.41 6.82 10.50
C GLY A 54 -8.33 6.79 11.61
N GLN A 55 -8.62 7.33 12.80
CA GLN A 55 -7.71 7.30 13.96
C GLN A 55 -8.02 6.09 14.87
N ASP A 56 -9.31 5.83 15.10
CA ASP A 56 -9.79 4.66 15.83
C ASP A 56 -9.45 3.36 15.09
N PHE A 57 -9.38 3.27 13.75
CA PHE A 57 -9.00 2.01 13.11
C PHE A 57 -7.57 1.59 13.44
N ARG A 58 -6.62 2.54 13.56
CA ARG A 58 -5.24 2.20 13.97
C ARG A 58 -5.20 1.77 15.44
N GLN A 59 -5.87 2.52 16.32
CA GLN A 59 -5.95 2.21 17.75
C GLN A 59 -6.73 0.92 18.02
N ARG A 60 -7.85 0.72 17.32
CA ARG A 60 -8.63 -0.50 17.35
C ARG A 60 -7.88 -1.64 16.70
N LEU A 61 -7.04 -1.46 15.68
CA LEU A 61 -6.24 -2.57 15.16
C LEU A 61 -5.19 -3.05 16.18
N ASP A 62 -4.61 -2.14 16.96
CA ASP A 62 -3.72 -2.49 18.07
C ASP A 62 -4.47 -3.23 19.20
N GLU A 63 -5.72 -2.87 19.49
CA GLU A 63 -6.60 -3.60 20.42
C GLU A 63 -7.21 -4.88 19.80
N ALA A 64 -7.39 -4.90 18.48
CA ALA A 64 -8.10 -5.89 17.68
C ALA A 64 -7.17 -6.85 16.92
N LEU A 65 -5.90 -6.93 17.35
CA LEU A 65 -5.16 -8.20 17.28
C LEU A 65 -5.92 -9.37 17.97
N GLN A 66 -7.04 -9.09 18.66
CA GLN A 66 -8.02 -10.08 19.12
C GLN A 66 -9.34 -10.14 18.31
N GLU A 67 -9.69 -9.19 17.43
CA GLU A 67 -10.97 -9.16 16.70
C GLU A 67 -10.80 -8.71 15.23
N THR A 68 -11.07 -9.58 14.26
CA THR A 68 -10.91 -9.25 12.83
C THR A 68 -11.90 -8.16 12.38
N THR A 69 -11.42 -7.06 11.77
CA THR A 69 -12.29 -5.96 11.28
C THR A 69 -12.21 -5.78 9.76
N PHE A 70 -13.33 -5.99 9.05
CA PHE A 70 -13.44 -5.85 7.58
C PHE A 70 -14.00 -4.49 7.14
N PHE A 71 -13.72 -4.10 5.89
CA PHE A 71 -14.32 -2.96 5.21
C PHE A 71 -14.99 -3.40 3.90
N ILE A 72 -16.28 -3.07 3.76
CA ILE A 72 -17.15 -3.54 2.67
C ILE A 72 -17.71 -2.31 1.94
N PRO A 73 -16.99 -1.74 0.96
CA PRO A 73 -17.49 -0.61 0.19
C PRO A 73 -18.47 -1.08 -0.89
N VAL A 74 -19.64 -0.45 -0.93
CA VAL A 74 -20.69 -0.69 -1.91
C VAL A 74 -20.56 0.33 -3.05
N LEU A 75 -19.82 -0.07 -4.08
CA LEU A 75 -19.41 0.79 -5.18
C LEU A 75 -20.58 1.07 -6.13
N THR A 76 -20.92 2.35 -6.24
CA THR A 76 -21.90 2.92 -7.17
C THR A 76 -21.38 4.24 -7.74
N PRO A 77 -21.95 4.79 -8.83
CA PRO A 77 -21.58 6.12 -9.29
C PRO A 77 -21.74 7.20 -8.20
N THR A 78 -22.79 7.13 -7.39
CA THR A 78 -23.00 8.08 -6.28
C THR A 78 -21.90 7.98 -5.23
N TYR A 79 -21.42 6.77 -4.92
CA TYR A 79 -20.33 6.53 -3.97
C TYR A 79 -19.09 7.36 -4.34
N PHE A 80 -18.67 7.35 -5.60
CA PHE A 80 -17.50 8.10 -6.07
C PHE A 80 -17.73 9.61 -6.25
N ILE A 81 -18.97 10.09 -6.15
CA ILE A 81 -19.31 11.52 -6.21
C ILE A 81 -19.35 12.14 -4.81
N ARG A 82 -19.70 11.36 -3.78
CA ARG A 82 -19.86 11.87 -2.41
C ARG A 82 -18.51 11.97 -1.70
N GLU A 83 -18.14 13.18 -1.29
CA GLU A 83 -16.86 13.43 -0.60
C GLU A 83 -16.68 12.57 0.66
N GLU A 84 -17.74 12.37 1.46
CA GLU A 84 -17.66 11.54 2.67
C GLU A 84 -17.31 10.08 2.36
N CYS A 85 -18.01 9.43 1.42
CA CYS A 85 -17.69 8.05 1.01
C CYS A 85 -16.27 7.95 0.42
N ARG A 86 -15.81 8.97 -0.31
CA ARG A 86 -14.44 9.03 -0.84
C ARG A 86 -13.40 9.16 0.28
N LYS A 87 -13.66 10.02 1.26
CA LYS A 87 -12.79 10.26 2.41
C LYS A 87 -12.66 9.00 3.27
N GLU A 88 -13.76 8.34 3.59
CA GLU A 88 -13.77 7.07 4.32
C GLU A 88 -12.94 6.00 3.61
N MET A 89 -13.17 5.80 2.32
CA MET A 89 -12.44 4.81 1.54
C MET A 89 -10.95 5.13 1.49
N ASN A 90 -10.57 6.39 1.24
CA ASN A 90 -9.16 6.80 1.24
C ASN A 90 -8.49 6.57 2.60
N GLN A 91 -9.16 6.92 3.70
CA GLN A 91 -8.64 6.71 5.06
C GLN A 91 -8.47 5.24 5.40
N PHE A 92 -9.43 4.40 5.02
CA PHE A 92 -9.31 2.96 5.21
C PHE A 92 -8.19 2.39 4.37
N VAL A 93 -8.12 2.70 3.08
CA VAL A 93 -7.07 2.21 2.19
C VAL A 93 -5.69 2.60 2.69
N ALA A 94 -5.50 3.88 3.05
CA ALA A 94 -4.24 4.34 3.63
C ALA A 94 -3.85 3.59 4.91
N SER A 95 -4.84 3.23 5.73
CA SER A 95 -4.59 2.50 6.98
C SER A 95 -4.34 1.02 6.75
N ALA A 96 -5.15 0.35 5.94
CA ALA A 96 -5.02 -1.07 5.60
C ALA A 96 -3.71 -1.35 4.85
N SER A 97 -3.32 -0.48 3.91
CA SER A 97 -2.04 -0.60 3.20
C SER A 97 -0.85 -0.34 4.12
N GLY A 98 -0.94 0.61 5.06
CA GLY A 98 0.11 0.83 6.06
C GLY A 98 0.35 -0.36 7.01
N LEU A 99 -0.61 -1.29 7.09
CA LEU A 99 -0.60 -2.43 8.00
C LEU A 99 -0.46 -3.77 7.27
N GLY A 100 -0.35 -3.76 5.93
CA GLY A 100 -0.26 -4.96 5.11
C GLY A 100 -1.55 -5.79 5.07
N LEU A 101 -2.69 -5.21 5.48
CA LEU A 101 -3.98 -5.89 5.64
C LEU A 101 -4.94 -5.58 4.49
N ASN A 102 -4.41 -5.57 3.26
CA ASN A 102 -5.21 -5.32 2.05
C ASN A 102 -6.32 -6.39 1.85
N GLU A 103 -6.23 -7.53 2.54
CA GLU A 103 -7.23 -8.61 2.54
C GLU A 103 -8.50 -8.29 3.36
N LEU A 104 -8.49 -7.21 4.15
CA LEU A 104 -9.66 -6.76 4.92
C LEU A 104 -10.72 -6.06 4.07
N LEU A 105 -10.47 -5.86 2.77
CA LEU A 105 -11.35 -5.15 1.87
C LEU A 105 -12.18 -6.12 1.03
N LEU A 106 -13.50 -6.05 1.16
CA LEU A 106 -14.46 -6.89 0.43
C LEU A 106 -15.39 -6.00 -0.39
N SER A 107 -14.86 -5.43 -1.47
CA SER A 107 -15.59 -4.50 -2.32
C SER A 107 -16.75 -5.16 -3.07
N LEU A 108 -17.90 -4.48 -3.12
CA LEU A 108 -19.07 -4.91 -3.88
C LEU A 108 -19.34 -3.89 -4.99
N ARG A 109 -19.24 -4.29 -6.25
CA ARG A 109 -19.69 -3.43 -7.36
C ARG A 109 -21.18 -3.60 -7.55
N TYR A 110 -21.95 -2.71 -6.94
CA TYR A 110 -23.41 -2.77 -6.89
C TYR A 110 -24.08 -2.40 -8.21
N ILE A 111 -23.49 -1.45 -8.94
CA ILE A 111 -23.92 -1.01 -10.27
C ILE A 111 -22.65 -0.74 -11.09
N PRO A 112 -22.65 -0.87 -12.44
CA PRO A 112 -21.53 -0.43 -13.26
C PRO A 112 -21.19 1.03 -12.96
N VAL A 113 -19.93 1.25 -12.58
CA VAL A 113 -19.40 2.59 -12.30
C VAL A 113 -18.60 3.05 -13.52
N PRO A 114 -18.91 4.21 -14.12
CA PRO A 114 -18.15 4.76 -15.22
C PRO A 114 -16.69 4.99 -14.83
N ASP A 115 -15.78 4.57 -15.72
CA ASP A 115 -14.33 4.69 -15.54
C ASP A 115 -13.80 3.94 -14.29
N LEU A 116 -14.47 2.88 -13.82
CA LEU A 116 -13.93 2.02 -12.77
C LEU A 116 -12.93 1.01 -13.36
N ARG A 117 -11.69 1.46 -13.55
CA ARG A 117 -10.56 0.70 -14.11
C ARG A 117 -9.26 1.20 -13.50
N GLU A 118 -8.21 0.39 -13.60
CA GLU A 118 -6.93 0.67 -12.94
C GLU A 118 -6.26 1.96 -13.45
N GLU A 119 -6.51 2.35 -14.70
CA GLU A 119 -5.98 3.60 -15.30
C GLU A 119 -7.04 4.72 -15.35
N SER A 120 -7.98 4.69 -14.41
CA SER A 120 -8.92 5.79 -14.17
C SER A 120 -8.18 7.07 -13.80
N VAL A 121 -8.65 8.21 -14.30
CA VAL A 121 -8.16 9.54 -13.87
C VAL A 121 -8.63 9.90 -12.45
N ASP A 122 -9.68 9.23 -11.99
CA ASP A 122 -10.10 9.27 -10.60
C ASP A 122 -9.29 8.23 -9.82
N ASP A 123 -8.39 8.71 -8.96
CA ASP A 123 -7.49 7.88 -8.14
C ASP A 123 -8.24 6.85 -7.29
N LEU A 124 -9.40 7.22 -6.74
CA LEU A 124 -10.17 6.32 -5.90
C LEU A 124 -10.79 5.19 -6.71
N LYS A 125 -11.22 5.48 -7.95
CA LYS A 125 -11.67 4.42 -8.89
C LYS A 125 -10.51 3.54 -9.34
N SER A 126 -9.32 4.11 -9.55
CA SER A 126 -8.10 3.33 -9.84
C SER A 126 -7.77 2.36 -8.70
N VAL A 127 -7.76 2.87 -7.46
CA VAL A 127 -7.58 2.08 -6.24
C VAL A 127 -8.66 1.00 -6.11
N ALA A 128 -9.94 1.37 -6.23
CA ALA A 128 -11.06 0.44 -6.14
C ALA A 128 -11.01 -0.66 -7.22
N ALA A 129 -10.53 -0.35 -8.42
CA ALA A 129 -10.38 -1.31 -9.50
C ALA A 129 -9.28 -2.34 -9.21
N ARG A 130 -8.13 -1.92 -8.65
CA ARG A 130 -7.01 -2.81 -8.28
C ARG A 130 -7.37 -3.78 -7.15
N MET A 131 -8.34 -3.42 -6.32
CA MET A 131 -8.68 -4.17 -5.11
C MET A 131 -9.52 -5.43 -5.31
N GLN A 132 -9.94 -5.74 -6.54
CA GLN A 132 -10.92 -6.79 -6.89
C GLN A 132 -12.26 -6.62 -6.16
N PHE A 133 -13.36 -6.60 -6.90
CA PHE A 133 -14.72 -6.47 -6.36
C PHE A 133 -15.60 -7.67 -6.74
N GLU A 134 -16.55 -8.02 -5.87
CA GLU A 134 -17.61 -8.96 -6.24
C GLU A 134 -18.61 -8.23 -7.16
N PRO A 135 -18.91 -8.76 -8.35
CA PRO A 135 -19.91 -8.19 -9.23
C PRO A 135 -21.33 -8.43 -8.66
N TRP A 136 -22.01 -7.36 -8.27
CA TRP A 136 -23.37 -7.39 -7.73
C TRP A 136 -24.41 -6.73 -8.64
N ASP A 137 -23.98 -6.28 -9.83
CA ASP A 137 -24.76 -5.49 -10.78
C ASP A 137 -26.02 -6.20 -11.30
N GLN A 138 -25.93 -7.52 -11.53
CA GLN A 138 -27.10 -8.35 -11.89
C GLN A 138 -27.86 -8.84 -10.64
N LEU A 139 -27.14 -9.09 -9.54
CA LEU A 139 -27.70 -9.65 -8.32
C LEU A 139 -28.61 -8.68 -7.57
N ARG A 140 -28.42 -7.37 -7.78
CA ARG A 140 -29.36 -6.35 -7.30
C ARG A 140 -30.67 -6.27 -8.09
N LEU A 141 -30.81 -7.01 -9.20
CA LEU A 141 -32.03 -7.00 -10.03
C LEU A 141 -32.92 -8.23 -9.81
N VAL A 142 -32.36 -9.32 -9.28
CA VAL A 142 -33.11 -10.53 -8.95
C VAL A 142 -33.88 -10.36 -7.64
N ASP A 143 -34.79 -11.27 -7.32
CA ASP A 143 -35.50 -11.30 -6.04
C ASP A 143 -34.54 -11.65 -4.87
N GLU A 144 -34.70 -11.02 -3.70
CA GLU A 144 -33.81 -11.25 -2.55
C GLU A 144 -33.91 -12.67 -1.97
N HIS A 145 -35.03 -13.37 -2.20
CA HIS A 145 -35.24 -14.75 -1.77
C HIS A 145 -34.93 -15.76 -2.88
N SER A 146 -34.52 -15.30 -4.06
CA SER A 146 -34.16 -16.18 -5.17
C SER A 146 -32.94 -17.04 -4.83
N THR A 147 -32.84 -18.20 -5.50
CA THR A 147 -31.69 -19.10 -5.33
C THR A 147 -30.38 -18.39 -5.69
N GLU A 148 -30.37 -17.59 -6.76
CA GLU A 148 -29.21 -16.85 -7.23
C GLU A 148 -28.73 -15.83 -6.20
N HIS A 149 -29.66 -15.06 -5.61
CA HIS A 149 -29.30 -14.06 -4.60
C HIS A 149 -28.76 -14.74 -3.33
N ARG A 150 -29.43 -15.79 -2.86
CA ARG A 150 -29.01 -16.54 -1.67
C ARG A 150 -27.64 -17.21 -1.85
N LEU A 151 -27.35 -17.78 -3.02
CA LEU A 151 -26.04 -18.34 -3.34
C LEU A 151 -24.94 -17.27 -3.34
N ALA A 152 -25.25 -16.06 -3.80
CA ALA A 152 -24.29 -14.96 -3.79
C ALA A 152 -24.01 -14.46 -2.36
N VAL A 153 -25.05 -14.32 -1.52
CA VAL A 153 -24.89 -13.98 -0.10
C VAL A 153 -24.05 -15.05 0.62
N ASN A 154 -24.35 -16.34 0.39
CA ASN A 154 -23.57 -17.46 0.93
C ASN A 154 -22.10 -17.38 0.52
N ARG A 155 -21.80 -17.03 -0.73
CA ARG A 155 -20.42 -16.86 -1.21
C ARG A 155 -19.69 -15.72 -0.49
N LEU A 156 -20.33 -14.57 -0.31
CA LEU A 156 -19.75 -13.45 0.44
C LEU A 156 -19.51 -13.82 1.90
N ALA A 157 -20.49 -14.47 2.55
CA ALA A 157 -20.38 -14.93 3.92
C ALA A 157 -19.25 -15.94 4.08
N ALA A 158 -19.18 -16.96 3.21
CA ALA A 158 -18.11 -17.95 3.21
C ALA A 158 -16.73 -17.33 2.98
N ARG A 159 -16.64 -16.27 2.16
CA ARG A 159 -15.40 -15.52 1.98
C ARG A 159 -15.00 -14.78 3.25
N LEU A 160 -15.92 -14.13 3.96
CA LEU A 160 -15.64 -13.51 5.25
C LEU A 160 -15.22 -14.53 6.31
N VAL A 161 -15.86 -15.70 6.34
CA VAL A 161 -15.46 -16.80 7.23
C VAL A 161 -14.04 -17.25 6.92
N GLN A 162 -13.72 -17.46 5.64
CA GLN A 162 -12.38 -17.86 5.21
C GLN A 162 -11.35 -16.79 5.58
N LEU A 163 -11.62 -15.51 5.31
CA LEU A 163 -10.70 -14.43 5.68
C LEU A 163 -10.51 -14.34 7.19
N THR A 164 -11.57 -14.53 7.97
CA THR A 164 -11.45 -14.53 9.44
C THR A 164 -10.60 -15.71 9.90
N GLN A 165 -10.84 -16.90 9.33
CA GLN A 165 -10.04 -18.09 9.60
C GLN A 165 -8.61 -18.02 9.09
N ASP A 166 -8.32 -17.26 8.03
CA ASP A 166 -6.96 -17.06 7.52
C ASP A 166 -6.20 -16.06 8.40
N LEU A 167 -6.89 -15.07 8.95
CA LEU A 167 -6.34 -14.12 9.92
C LEU A 167 -6.12 -14.79 11.29
N GLU A 168 -7.05 -15.64 11.73
CA GLU A 168 -6.90 -16.49 12.92
C GLU A 168 -5.87 -17.61 12.67
N GLY A 169 -5.94 -18.27 11.52
CA GLY A 169 -5.16 -19.44 11.09
C GLY A 169 -3.79 -19.12 10.47
N GLY A 170 -3.47 -17.83 10.29
CA GLY A 170 -2.10 -17.33 10.27
C GLY A 170 -1.31 -17.70 11.54
N THR A 171 -2.02 -18.19 12.58
CA THR A 171 -1.48 -18.88 13.75
C THR A 171 -1.61 -20.41 13.74
N GLY A 172 -2.09 -21.07 12.68
CA GLY A 172 -2.30 -22.53 12.67
C GLY A 172 -2.73 -23.18 11.34
N ALA A 173 -1.74 -23.59 10.54
CA ALA A 173 -1.65 -24.83 9.74
C ALA A 173 -2.75 -25.29 8.73
N VAL A 174 -2.24 -26.06 7.74
CA VAL A 174 -2.91 -27.04 6.83
C VAL A 174 -3.46 -26.41 5.53
N GLY A 175 -3.07 -26.80 4.31
CA GLY A 175 -3.17 -28.12 3.63
C GLY A 175 -4.50 -28.15 2.84
N GLY A 176 -4.65 -28.65 1.61
CA GLY A 176 -3.84 -29.35 0.62
C GLY A 176 -4.78 -29.74 -0.54
N GLY A 177 -4.20 -30.08 -1.70
CA GLY A 177 -4.91 -30.62 -2.89
C GLY A 177 -5.04 -29.59 -4.02
N GLY A 178 -4.60 -29.79 -5.26
CA GLY A 178 -4.02 -30.96 -5.92
C GLY A 178 -4.48 -30.96 -7.38
N ALA A 179 -3.70 -30.38 -8.30
CA ALA A 179 -3.77 -30.64 -9.74
C ALA A 179 -2.47 -30.19 -10.46
N SER A 180 -1.88 -31.16 -11.17
CA SER A 180 -0.68 -31.11 -12.02
C SER A 180 -0.78 -29.99 -13.08
N LEU A 181 0.12 -29.00 -13.07
CA LEU A 181 1.40 -28.95 -13.81
C LEU A 181 1.27 -29.13 -15.32
N GLY A 182 1.56 -28.04 -16.03
CA GLY A 182 1.82 -28.05 -17.45
C GLY A 182 2.14 -26.66 -17.99
N SER A 183 3.42 -26.30 -17.95
CA SER A 183 4.04 -25.32 -18.84
C SER A 183 3.74 -23.83 -18.59
N ALA A 184 4.62 -23.14 -17.86
CA ALA A 184 5.10 -21.78 -18.16
C ALA A 184 5.87 -21.21 -16.96
N LEU A 185 7.19 -21.31 -16.97
CA LEU A 185 8.02 -20.24 -16.39
C LEU A 185 9.22 -20.07 -17.30
N VAL A 186 9.13 -18.98 -18.06
CA VAL A 186 10.13 -18.46 -18.97
C VAL A 186 11.12 -17.63 -18.16
N THR A 187 12.39 -17.80 -18.51
CA THR A 187 13.56 -16.98 -18.21
C THR A 187 13.29 -15.48 -18.26
N ILE A 188 13.63 -14.73 -17.19
CA ILE A 188 13.76 -13.27 -17.24
C ILE A 188 15.23 -12.94 -17.59
N PRO A 189 15.51 -12.07 -18.58
CA PRO A 189 16.85 -11.58 -18.86
C PRO A 189 17.20 -10.35 -18.01
N SER A 190 18.47 -10.28 -17.60
CA SER A 190 19.07 -9.16 -16.85
C SER A 190 19.55 -8.05 -17.81
N PRO A 191 19.29 -6.75 -17.55
CA PRO A 191 19.78 -5.67 -18.40
C PRO A 191 21.00 -4.99 -17.77
N ASN A 192 22.19 -5.22 -18.33
CA ASN A 192 23.20 -4.15 -18.40
C ASN A 192 24.30 -4.48 -19.41
N SER A 193 24.39 -3.70 -20.49
CA SER A 193 25.63 -3.43 -21.24
C SER A 193 25.36 -2.53 -22.45
N ARG A 194 25.94 -1.31 -22.41
CA ARG A 194 26.52 -0.48 -23.51
C ARG A 194 26.28 1.01 -23.20
N SER A 195 27.26 1.80 -22.76
CA SER A 195 28.46 2.33 -23.46
C SER A 195 28.16 3.50 -24.42
N ASN A 196 28.67 4.69 -24.03
CA ASN A 196 29.10 5.86 -24.84
C ASN A 196 28.01 6.59 -25.69
N GLU A 197 28.01 7.91 -25.88
CA GLU A 197 29.13 8.79 -26.23
C GLU A 197 28.81 10.31 -26.07
N HIS A 198 29.87 11.14 -26.07
CA HIS A 198 29.93 12.61 -26.02
C HIS A 198 29.08 13.36 -27.06
N ILE A 199 28.67 14.61 -26.76
CA ILE A 199 28.80 15.79 -27.65
C ILE A 199 28.96 17.07 -26.82
N VAL A 200 29.97 17.85 -27.19
CA VAL A 200 30.36 19.18 -26.72
C VAL A 200 29.69 20.24 -27.61
N LEU A 201 29.33 21.42 -27.06
CA LEU A 201 29.54 22.74 -27.70
C LEU A 201 29.05 23.90 -26.78
N SER A 202 29.96 24.84 -26.49
CA SER A 202 29.74 26.15 -25.86
C SER A 202 29.50 27.25 -26.94
N PRO A 203 29.57 28.56 -26.63
CA PRO A 203 28.51 29.41 -26.05
C PRO A 203 28.20 30.64 -26.94
N SER A 204 27.22 31.49 -26.56
CA SER A 204 27.12 32.85 -27.13
C SER A 204 26.60 33.89 -26.14
N LYS A 205 27.23 35.07 -26.22
CA LYS A 205 27.15 36.26 -25.36
C LYS A 205 26.02 37.22 -25.76
N ASN A 206 25.49 37.98 -24.80
CA ASN A 206 25.52 39.47 -24.69
C ASN A 206 24.48 39.93 -23.64
N ARG A 207 24.89 40.67 -22.59
CA ARG A 207 24.89 42.16 -22.44
C ARG A 207 23.45 42.73 -22.43
N GLU A 208 22.99 43.58 -21.51
CA GLU A 208 23.61 44.66 -20.74
C GLU A 208 22.69 45.08 -19.57
N ASP A 209 23.29 45.43 -18.43
CA ASP A 209 23.03 46.55 -17.50
C ASP A 209 21.60 46.99 -17.10
N ARG A 210 21.30 46.96 -15.79
CA ARG A 210 21.23 48.19 -14.93
C ARG A 210 20.80 47.93 -13.46
N GLU A 211 21.74 48.26 -12.57
CA GLU A 211 21.64 49.00 -11.30
C GLU A 211 20.37 48.98 -10.41
N ALA A 212 20.54 48.40 -9.22
CA ALA A 212 20.42 49.00 -7.88
C ALA A 212 19.12 49.73 -7.42
N ASN A 213 18.38 49.04 -6.53
CA ASN A 213 17.93 49.36 -5.14
C ASN A 213 18.03 50.83 -4.60
N PRO A 214 17.37 51.24 -3.48
CA PRO A 214 16.43 50.52 -2.59
C PRO A 214 15.18 51.27 -2.07
N SER A 215 14.29 50.46 -1.50
CA SER A 215 13.59 50.58 -0.20
C SER A 215 13.76 51.85 0.66
N SER A 216 12.63 52.33 1.22
CA SER A 216 12.45 52.74 2.63
C SER A 216 10.98 53.15 2.83
N ALA A 217 10.14 52.33 3.47
CA ALA A 217 9.85 52.34 4.92
C ALA A 217 9.18 53.63 5.45
N ALA A 218 7.95 53.49 5.95
CA ALA A 218 7.39 54.29 7.04
C ALA A 218 6.25 53.53 7.73
N SER A 219 6.54 53.11 8.96
CA SER A 219 5.62 52.64 9.99
C SER A 219 5.03 53.85 10.72
N GLU A 220 3.78 53.80 11.23
CA GLU A 220 3.43 54.35 12.55
C GLU A 220 1.97 54.05 13.00
N LYS A 221 1.89 53.37 14.16
CA LYS A 221 1.11 53.68 15.40
C LYS A 221 -0.44 53.76 15.32
N THR A 222 -1.16 52.78 15.89
CA THR A 222 -1.61 52.63 17.30
C THR A 222 -2.49 53.76 17.85
N ASP A 223 -3.73 53.46 18.25
CA ASP A 223 -4.18 53.27 19.65
C ASP A 223 -5.72 53.41 19.77
N GLY A 224 -6.37 52.68 20.69
CA GLY A 224 -7.84 52.74 20.85
C GLY A 224 -8.51 51.71 21.75
N ARG A 225 -8.08 51.64 23.01
CA ARG A 225 -8.48 50.82 24.16
C ARG A 225 -10.01 50.64 24.47
N SER A 226 -10.33 49.43 24.96
CA SER A 226 -11.15 49.09 26.15
C SER A 226 -12.63 48.69 25.99
N ARG A 227 -12.94 47.43 26.35
CA ARG A 227 -13.83 47.08 27.47
C ARG A 227 -13.69 45.61 27.87
N ARG A 228 -13.46 45.39 29.16
CA ARG A 228 -13.40 44.09 29.85
C ARG A 228 -14.80 43.66 30.28
N ASP A 229 -14.85 42.41 30.74
CA ASP A 229 -15.80 41.81 31.67
C ASP A 229 -16.92 40.99 31.03
N HIS A 230 -16.55 39.83 30.49
CA HIS A 230 -17.25 38.55 30.67
C HIS A 230 -16.37 37.46 30.06
N ASP A 231 -15.67 36.68 30.89
CA ASP A 231 -15.30 35.27 30.61
C ASP A 231 -14.34 34.77 31.70
N HIS A 232 -14.89 34.39 32.86
CA HIS A 232 -14.16 33.62 33.88
C HIS A 232 -14.83 32.24 34.11
N ALA A 233 -15.49 31.71 33.08
CA ALA A 233 -16.11 30.38 33.13
C ALA A 233 -15.74 29.47 31.95
N ALA A 234 -14.90 29.93 31.01
CA ALA A 234 -14.44 29.16 29.85
C ALA A 234 -13.02 28.57 30.02
N GLU A 235 -12.26 28.99 31.03
CA GLU A 235 -10.84 28.64 31.20
C GLU A 235 -10.57 27.24 31.81
N ALA A 236 -11.59 26.41 32.06
CA ALA A 236 -11.40 25.12 32.74
C ALA A 236 -11.59 23.87 31.86
N VAL A 237 -11.75 24.03 30.54
CA VAL A 237 -11.94 22.89 29.60
C VAL A 237 -10.90 22.86 28.47
N GLU A 238 -10.01 23.85 28.38
CA GLU A 238 -9.07 24.01 27.25
C GLU A 238 -7.62 23.58 27.55
N GLU A 239 -7.39 22.86 28.65
CA GLU A 239 -6.03 22.57 29.14
C GLU A 239 -5.59 21.09 28.98
N THR A 240 -6.30 20.26 28.20
CA THR A 240 -5.93 18.83 28.03
C THR A 240 -5.66 18.38 26.59
N THR A 241 -5.63 19.30 25.61
CA THR A 241 -5.14 18.99 24.25
C THR A 241 -4.26 20.11 23.70
N ARG A 242 -3.21 20.45 24.44
CA ARG A 242 -1.99 21.03 23.85
C ARG A 242 -0.92 19.94 23.89
N HIS A 243 -0.97 19.00 22.95
CA HIS A 243 0.29 18.41 22.50
C HIS A 243 1.00 19.55 21.77
N SER A 244 2.16 19.93 22.27
CA SER A 244 2.97 21.06 21.81
C SER A 244 3.31 20.89 20.33
N GLU A 245 2.92 21.85 19.49
CA GLU A 245 3.57 22.07 18.18
C GLU A 245 5.10 22.26 18.34
N ASP A 246 5.57 22.57 19.57
CA ASP A 246 6.98 22.69 19.95
C ASP A 246 7.78 21.36 19.99
N ASP A 247 7.13 20.18 19.95
CA ASP A 247 7.82 18.87 20.01
C ASP A 247 8.04 18.20 18.63
N GLU A 248 7.50 18.77 17.55
CA GLU A 248 7.74 18.26 16.19
C GLU A 248 9.09 18.77 15.63
N PRO A 249 9.89 17.90 14.97
CA PRO A 249 11.17 18.32 14.40
C PRO A 249 11.01 19.46 13.38
N GLY A 250 11.83 20.51 13.50
CA GLY A 250 11.82 21.60 12.53
C GLY A 250 12.40 21.18 11.17
N LEU A 251 12.16 22.00 10.13
CA LEU A 251 12.67 21.74 8.77
C LEU A 251 14.20 21.52 8.74
N VAL A 252 14.94 22.28 9.54
CA VAL A 252 16.41 22.17 9.62
C VAL A 252 16.83 20.84 10.26
N ASP A 253 16.12 20.37 11.29
CA ASP A 253 16.38 19.09 11.95
C ASP A 253 16.09 17.92 10.99
N LEU A 254 14.99 18.00 10.23
CA LEU A 254 14.64 17.01 9.21
C LEU A 254 15.64 16.96 8.05
N VAL A 255 16.16 18.10 7.62
CA VAL A 255 17.16 18.19 6.54
C VAL A 255 18.52 17.66 7.01
N ALA A 256 18.90 17.86 8.28
CA ALA A 256 20.13 17.31 8.85
C ALA A 256 20.15 15.75 8.82
N GLU A 257 18.98 15.12 8.88
CA GLU A 257 18.84 13.66 8.84
C GLU A 257 18.87 13.07 7.40
N VAL A 258 18.83 13.90 6.35
CA VAL A 258 18.81 13.42 4.95
C VAL A 258 20.05 12.60 4.62
N GLU A 259 21.25 13.13 4.87
CA GLU A 259 22.52 12.48 4.53
C GLU A 259 22.70 11.11 5.22
N PRO A 260 22.58 10.99 6.56
CA PRO A 260 22.73 9.70 7.23
C PRO A 260 21.65 8.69 6.82
N ALA A 261 20.40 9.14 6.62
CA ALA A 261 19.32 8.27 6.18
C ALA A 261 19.51 7.77 4.75
N MET A 262 19.98 8.63 3.84
CA MET A 262 20.30 8.25 2.45
C MET A 262 21.47 7.27 2.38
N ALA A 263 22.49 7.46 3.22
CA ALA A 263 23.62 6.53 3.32
C ALA A 263 23.19 5.14 3.83
N ALA A 264 22.35 5.10 4.86
CA ALA A 264 21.79 3.85 5.38
C ALA A 264 20.94 3.13 4.33
N TRP A 265 20.07 3.87 3.63
CA TRP A 265 19.24 3.34 2.56
C TRP A 265 20.07 2.80 1.38
N GLY A 266 21.09 3.54 0.94
CA GLY A 266 22.02 3.09 -0.09
C GLY A 266 22.81 1.83 0.29
N ALA A 267 23.18 1.69 1.56
CA ALA A 267 23.82 0.49 2.07
C ALA A 267 22.90 -0.75 2.01
N THR A 268 21.59 -0.57 2.23
CA THR A 268 20.62 -1.66 2.04
C THR A 268 20.46 -2.02 0.55
N LEU A 269 20.36 -1.01 -0.33
CA LEU A 269 20.23 -1.21 -1.77
C LEU A 269 21.42 -1.95 -2.40
N THR A 270 22.63 -1.75 -1.89
CA THR A 270 23.83 -2.42 -2.40
C THR A 270 23.90 -3.90 -2.01
N LYS A 271 23.35 -4.28 -0.86
CA LYS A 271 23.36 -5.68 -0.38
C LYS A 271 22.25 -6.54 -0.97
N MET A 272 21.14 -5.93 -1.38
CA MET A 272 19.96 -6.65 -1.88
C MET A 272 20.23 -7.50 -3.14
N PRO A 273 20.94 -6.99 -4.17
CA PRO A 273 21.23 -7.76 -5.38
C PRO A 273 22.07 -9.01 -5.09
N GLU A 274 23.07 -8.90 -4.22
CA GLU A 274 23.95 -10.03 -3.85
C GLU A 274 23.17 -11.14 -3.15
N ALA A 275 22.32 -10.79 -2.19
CA ALA A 275 21.47 -11.75 -1.47
C ALA A 275 20.47 -12.44 -2.42
N THR A 276 19.83 -11.66 -3.29
CA THR A 276 18.85 -12.17 -4.27
C THR A 276 19.52 -13.07 -5.32
N GLN A 277 20.72 -12.72 -5.76
CA GLN A 277 21.49 -13.54 -6.69
C GLN A 277 21.88 -14.89 -6.07
N ALA A 278 22.40 -14.88 -4.83
CA ALA A 278 22.77 -16.11 -4.12
C ALA A 278 21.57 -17.06 -3.93
N PHE A 279 20.40 -16.50 -3.59
CA PHE A 279 19.14 -17.24 -3.51
C PHE A 279 18.76 -17.87 -4.87
N ASN A 280 18.81 -17.09 -5.95
CA ASN A 280 18.42 -17.54 -7.29
C ASN A 280 19.35 -18.62 -7.86
N GLU A 281 20.66 -18.53 -7.63
CA GLU A 281 21.63 -19.53 -8.08
C GLU A 281 21.33 -20.92 -7.51
N LYS A 282 20.90 -21.00 -6.24
CA LYS A 282 20.50 -22.26 -5.61
C LYS A 282 19.22 -22.83 -6.22
N PHE A 283 18.23 -22.00 -6.52
CA PHE A 283 17.01 -22.42 -7.24
C PHE A 283 17.32 -22.93 -8.65
N ALA A 284 18.22 -22.27 -9.39
CA ALA A 284 18.66 -22.71 -10.71
C ALA A 284 19.37 -24.06 -10.65
N ALA A 285 20.30 -24.23 -9.70
CA ALA A 285 21.01 -25.50 -9.50
C ALA A 285 20.06 -26.65 -9.13
N ALA A 286 19.08 -26.39 -8.26
CA ALA A 286 18.07 -27.38 -7.90
C ALA A 286 17.15 -27.73 -9.08
N THR A 287 16.77 -26.76 -9.92
CA THR A 287 15.99 -27.00 -11.13
C THR A 287 16.72 -27.97 -12.08
N SER A 288 18.02 -27.75 -12.32
CA SER A 288 18.84 -28.66 -13.12
C SER A 288 18.90 -30.08 -12.53
N LYS A 289 19.03 -30.21 -11.20
CA LYS A 289 18.96 -31.52 -10.50
C LYS A 289 17.60 -32.20 -10.67
N MET A 290 16.51 -31.44 -10.61
CA MET A 290 15.14 -31.95 -10.81
C MET A 290 14.91 -32.42 -12.26
N GLU A 291 15.46 -31.71 -13.24
CA GLU A 291 15.39 -32.09 -14.66
C GLU A 291 16.17 -33.37 -14.94
N ALA A 292 17.39 -33.49 -14.42
CA ALA A 292 18.19 -34.71 -14.54
C ALA A 292 17.52 -35.93 -13.90
N ALA A 293 16.59 -35.73 -12.96
CA ALA A 293 15.80 -36.80 -12.36
C ALA A 293 14.63 -37.28 -13.24
N ASN A 294 14.22 -36.54 -14.28
CA ASN A 294 13.06 -36.88 -15.12
C ASN A 294 13.16 -38.27 -15.76
N SER A 295 14.35 -38.65 -16.22
CA SER A 295 14.60 -39.93 -16.92
C SER A 295 14.80 -41.12 -15.98
N LYS A 296 14.69 -40.94 -14.65
CA LYS A 296 14.92 -41.99 -13.65
C LYS A 296 13.60 -42.65 -13.23
N PRO A 297 13.57 -43.97 -12.92
CA PRO A 297 12.35 -44.67 -12.50
C PRO A 297 11.66 -44.08 -11.26
N ASN A 298 12.42 -43.42 -10.38
CA ASN A 298 11.94 -42.78 -9.15
C ASN A 298 11.97 -41.23 -9.23
N SER A 299 11.70 -40.67 -10.41
CA SER A 299 11.87 -39.25 -10.73
C SER A 299 11.20 -38.30 -9.72
N PHE A 300 9.95 -38.56 -9.33
CA PHE A 300 9.22 -37.72 -8.38
C PHE A 300 9.79 -37.77 -6.96
N ALA A 301 10.20 -38.95 -6.49
CA ALA A 301 10.82 -39.09 -5.16
C ALA A 301 12.14 -38.31 -5.09
N LEU A 302 12.95 -38.36 -6.15
CA LEU A 302 14.18 -37.59 -6.26
C LEU A 302 13.91 -36.07 -6.30
N LYS A 303 12.88 -35.62 -7.02
CA LYS A 303 12.50 -34.19 -7.04
C LYS A 303 12.05 -33.68 -5.67
N VAL A 304 11.32 -34.48 -4.90
CA VAL A 304 10.94 -34.14 -3.52
C VAL A 304 12.19 -34.00 -2.63
N GLN A 305 13.15 -34.92 -2.78
CA GLN A 305 14.42 -34.81 -2.04
C GLN A 305 15.17 -33.51 -2.41
N VAL A 306 15.31 -33.21 -3.70
CA VAL A 306 15.95 -31.97 -4.18
C VAL A 306 15.21 -30.73 -3.65
N ALA A 307 13.88 -30.74 -3.63
CA ALA A 307 13.10 -29.62 -3.09
C ALA A 307 13.33 -29.42 -1.59
N ARG A 308 13.45 -30.50 -0.82
CA ARG A 308 13.74 -30.44 0.63
C ARG A 308 15.18 -30.02 0.94
N GLU A 309 16.13 -30.40 0.11
CA GLU A 309 17.52 -29.92 0.20
C GLU A 309 17.56 -28.43 -0.13
N LEU A 310 16.98 -28.02 -1.26
CA LEU A 310 16.88 -26.62 -1.67
C LEU A 310 16.27 -25.75 -0.56
N ALA A 311 15.15 -26.17 0.03
CA ALA A 311 14.47 -25.41 1.08
C ALA A 311 15.36 -25.14 2.31
N ARG A 312 16.28 -26.06 2.61
CA ARG A 312 17.24 -25.89 3.71
C ARG A 312 18.43 -25.02 3.28
N ASP A 313 18.91 -25.21 2.06
CA ASP A 313 20.11 -24.53 1.56
C ASP A 313 19.88 -23.02 1.32
N VAL A 314 18.66 -22.61 0.96
CA VAL A 314 18.30 -21.21 0.67
C VAL A 314 17.89 -20.40 1.89
N GLU A 315 17.69 -21.05 3.04
CA GLU A 315 17.19 -20.39 4.26
C GLU A 315 18.06 -19.19 4.69
N PRO A 316 19.41 -19.25 4.68
CA PRO A 316 20.24 -18.10 5.06
C PRO A 316 20.08 -16.90 4.12
N ASP A 317 19.98 -17.14 2.81
CA ASP A 317 19.83 -16.06 1.83
C ASP A 317 18.43 -15.45 1.92
N LEU A 318 17.41 -16.29 2.11
CA LEU A 318 16.05 -15.84 2.31
C LEU A 318 15.91 -14.96 3.56
N ALA A 319 16.49 -15.39 4.69
CA ALA A 319 16.47 -14.61 5.92
C ALA A 319 17.18 -13.26 5.75
N LEU A 320 18.27 -13.21 4.98
CA LEU A 320 18.95 -11.96 4.65
C LEU A 320 18.08 -11.05 3.77
N ILE A 321 17.44 -11.60 2.75
CA ILE A 321 16.51 -10.85 1.88
C ILE A 321 15.34 -10.28 2.70
N GLU A 322 14.77 -11.06 3.62
CA GLU A 322 13.71 -10.59 4.52
C GLU A 322 14.19 -9.43 5.40
N SER A 323 15.39 -9.53 6.00
CA SER A 323 15.97 -8.44 6.80
C SER A 323 16.16 -7.18 5.96
N LEU A 324 16.80 -7.31 4.80
CA LEU A 324 17.07 -6.19 3.90
C LEU A 324 15.77 -5.56 3.38
N SER A 325 14.72 -6.34 3.13
CA SER A 325 13.41 -5.81 2.68
C SER A 325 12.73 -4.93 3.74
N LYS A 326 12.85 -5.32 5.02
CA LYS A 326 12.34 -4.55 6.16
C LYS A 326 13.17 -3.29 6.39
N GLU A 327 14.49 -3.42 6.33
CA GLU A 327 15.42 -2.29 6.44
C GLU A 327 15.19 -1.26 5.32
N TYR A 328 14.95 -1.72 4.09
CA TYR A 328 14.66 -0.88 2.94
C TYR A 328 13.41 -0.03 3.18
N THR A 329 12.30 -0.66 3.56
CA THR A 329 11.01 0.02 3.81
C THR A 329 11.11 0.98 4.99
N THR A 330 11.75 0.56 6.08
CA THR A 330 11.96 1.39 7.28
C THR A 330 12.82 2.62 6.96
N SER A 331 13.85 2.46 6.13
CA SER A 331 14.71 3.57 5.71
C SER A 331 13.95 4.57 4.85
N LEU A 332 13.05 4.11 3.98
CA LEU A 332 12.21 4.99 3.17
C LEU A 332 11.18 5.77 3.99
N LEU A 333 10.55 5.13 4.98
CA LEU A 333 9.65 5.80 5.92
C LEU A 333 10.34 6.93 6.70
N ARG A 334 11.62 6.76 7.03
CA ARG A 334 12.42 7.81 7.68
C ARG A 334 12.85 8.90 6.71
N LEU A 335 13.11 8.54 5.45
CA LEU A 335 13.53 9.48 4.41
C LEU A 335 12.40 10.38 3.91
N ASP A 336 11.15 9.89 3.85
CA ASP A 336 10.03 10.66 3.29
C ASP A 336 9.86 12.07 3.88
N PRO A 337 9.77 12.26 5.22
CA PRO A 337 9.64 13.60 5.79
C PRO A 337 10.88 14.48 5.54
N SER A 338 12.09 13.89 5.57
CA SER A 338 13.35 14.59 5.31
C SER A 338 13.46 15.07 3.86
N ILE A 339 13.02 14.26 2.90
CA ILE A 339 12.96 14.65 1.48
C ILE A 339 11.94 15.77 1.26
N ARG A 340 10.75 15.68 1.88
CA ARG A 340 9.75 16.75 1.83
C ARG A 340 10.27 18.06 2.40
N ALA A 341 10.89 18.01 3.57
CA ALA A 341 11.50 19.17 4.22
C ALA A 341 12.61 19.79 3.36
N LEU A 342 13.40 18.96 2.66
CA LEU A 342 14.42 19.43 1.73
C LEU A 342 13.82 20.21 0.55
N PHE A 343 12.73 19.72 -0.05
CA PHE A 343 12.02 20.43 -1.11
C PHE A 343 11.35 21.71 -0.60
N GLU A 344 10.75 21.69 0.59
CA GLU A 344 10.13 22.86 1.21
C GLU A 344 11.17 23.95 1.51
N LEU A 345 12.30 23.59 2.10
CA LEU A 345 13.40 24.51 2.36
C LEU A 345 13.96 25.10 1.07
N ALA A 346 14.11 24.28 0.03
CA ALA A 346 14.58 24.72 -1.28
C ALA A 346 13.57 25.67 -1.97
N ALA A 347 12.27 25.52 -1.70
CA ALA A 347 11.23 26.42 -2.21
C ALA A 347 11.15 27.76 -1.46
N LEU A 348 11.56 27.80 -0.17
CA LEU A 348 11.63 29.04 0.61
C LEU A 348 12.72 29.99 0.08
N GLY A 349 13.81 29.46 -0.47
CA GLY A 349 14.81 30.20 -1.24
C GLY A 349 14.26 30.66 -2.59
N SER A 350 13.63 31.84 -2.63
CA SER A 350 12.94 32.37 -3.82
C SER A 350 13.81 33.29 -4.68
N ASP A 351 15.12 33.30 -4.43
CA ASP A 351 16.16 34.02 -5.16
C ASP A 351 16.71 33.24 -6.36
N ASP A 352 17.26 33.96 -7.35
CA ASP A 352 17.76 33.39 -8.61
C ASP A 352 18.93 32.40 -8.39
N GLU A 353 19.60 32.47 -7.23
CA GLU A 353 20.67 31.55 -6.81
C GLU A 353 20.15 30.18 -6.34
N SER A 354 18.91 30.09 -5.83
CA SER A 354 18.32 28.84 -5.29
C SER A 354 17.67 27.96 -6.37
N ARG A 355 17.26 28.56 -7.50
CA ARG A 355 16.67 27.86 -8.66
C ARG A 355 17.53 26.73 -9.25
N PRO A 356 18.84 26.88 -9.50
CA PRO A 356 19.66 25.79 -10.02
C PRO A 356 19.75 24.62 -9.03
N VAL A 357 19.77 24.88 -7.72
CA VAL A 357 19.81 23.84 -6.68
C VAL A 357 18.51 23.02 -6.66
N VAL A 358 17.35 23.69 -6.71
CA VAL A 358 16.04 23.04 -6.82
C VAL A 358 15.95 22.19 -8.10
N ALA A 359 16.47 22.71 -9.22
CA ALA A 359 16.47 21.99 -10.50
C ALA A 359 17.37 20.75 -10.47
N GLU A 360 18.55 20.83 -9.85
CA GLU A 360 19.47 19.70 -9.69
C GLU A 360 18.89 18.61 -8.77
N LEU A 361 18.28 19.01 -7.65
CA LEU A 361 17.57 18.11 -6.74
C LEU A 361 16.41 17.41 -7.47
N SER A 362 15.58 18.17 -8.19
CA SER A 362 14.44 17.64 -8.95
C SER A 362 14.87 16.65 -10.04
N ASN A 363 15.98 16.93 -10.73
CA ASN A 363 16.56 16.03 -11.72
C ASN A 363 17.08 14.74 -11.08
N SER A 364 17.73 14.83 -9.91
CA SER A 364 18.26 13.68 -9.19
C SER A 364 17.16 12.76 -8.68
N ILE A 365 16.09 13.33 -8.12
CA ILE A 365 14.89 12.60 -7.71
C ILE A 365 14.17 12.00 -8.93
N GLY A 366 14.08 12.72 -10.05
CA GLY A 366 13.51 12.18 -11.29
C GLY A 366 14.24 10.92 -11.79
N LYS A 367 15.58 10.94 -11.80
CA LYS A 367 16.39 9.76 -12.15
C LYS A 367 16.20 8.61 -11.16
N LEU A 368 16.06 8.93 -9.87
CA LEU A 368 15.78 7.93 -8.83
C LEU A 368 14.43 7.25 -9.04
N ILE A 369 13.39 8.02 -9.35
CA ILE A 369 12.04 7.51 -9.64
C ILE A 369 12.05 6.60 -10.88
N GLU A 370 12.75 7.01 -11.95
CA GLU A 370 12.85 6.19 -13.16
C GLU A 370 13.56 4.85 -12.88
N ALA A 371 14.67 4.89 -12.13
CA ALA A 371 15.37 3.68 -11.70
C ALA A 371 14.49 2.79 -10.78
N ALA A 372 13.73 3.40 -9.88
CA ALA A 372 12.82 2.71 -8.98
C ALA A 372 11.68 2.01 -9.73
N ARG A 373 11.07 2.65 -10.73
CA ARG A 373 10.02 2.02 -11.58
C ARG A 373 10.53 0.78 -12.31
N SER A 374 11.73 0.87 -12.90
CA SER A 374 12.35 -0.28 -13.56
C SER A 374 12.64 -1.45 -12.59
N ALA A 375 13.09 -1.13 -11.38
CA ALA A 375 13.29 -2.13 -10.33
C ALA A 375 11.97 -2.74 -9.83
N MET A 376 10.92 -1.93 -9.69
CA MET A 376 9.58 -2.36 -9.26
C MET A 376 8.99 -3.42 -10.16
N ASP A 377 9.09 -3.27 -11.49
CA ASP A 377 8.60 -4.28 -12.44
C ASP A 377 9.31 -5.63 -12.23
N SER A 378 10.63 -5.60 -12.06
CA SER A 378 11.44 -6.80 -11.84
C SER A 378 11.12 -7.49 -10.51
N THR A 379 10.94 -6.71 -9.44
CA THR A 379 10.59 -7.22 -8.11
C THR A 379 9.16 -7.76 -8.05
N THR A 380 8.21 -7.10 -8.73
CA THR A 380 6.81 -7.57 -8.86
C THR A 380 6.76 -8.90 -9.59
N PHE A 381 7.48 -9.02 -10.71
CA PHE A 381 7.59 -10.28 -11.42
C PHE A 381 8.14 -11.39 -10.52
N ALA A 382 9.18 -11.11 -9.73
CA ALA A 382 9.77 -12.09 -8.82
C ALA A 382 8.79 -12.55 -7.73
N ALA A 383 8.01 -11.62 -7.17
CA ALA A 383 6.96 -11.92 -6.19
C ALA A 383 5.86 -12.83 -6.78
N ASP A 384 5.37 -12.50 -7.97
CA ASP A 384 4.31 -13.27 -8.64
C ASP A 384 4.81 -14.64 -9.09
N ALA A 385 6.06 -14.74 -9.54
CA ALA A 385 6.71 -16.02 -9.83
C ALA A 385 6.79 -16.88 -8.56
N ALA A 386 7.19 -16.33 -7.42
CA ALA A 386 7.25 -17.06 -6.17
C ALA A 386 5.85 -17.53 -5.72
N ARG A 387 4.84 -16.67 -5.81
CA ARG A 387 3.42 -16.99 -5.53
C ARG A 387 2.93 -18.16 -6.38
N ALA A 388 3.17 -18.09 -7.70
CA ALA A 388 2.75 -19.11 -8.65
C ALA A 388 3.41 -20.47 -8.35
N ASN A 389 4.68 -20.46 -7.93
CA ASN A 389 5.45 -21.66 -7.67
C ASN A 389 5.28 -22.23 -6.24
N ALA A 390 4.74 -21.46 -5.28
CA ALA A 390 4.55 -21.90 -3.89
C ALA A 390 3.61 -23.13 -3.75
N LYS A 391 2.79 -23.42 -4.75
CA LYS A 391 1.89 -24.60 -4.75
C LYS A 391 2.59 -25.90 -5.18
N LEU A 392 3.78 -25.82 -5.79
CA LEU A 392 4.43 -26.97 -6.44
C LEU A 392 5.04 -27.98 -5.47
N SER A 393 5.56 -27.52 -4.33
CA SER A 393 6.18 -28.38 -3.33
C SER A 393 5.79 -27.93 -1.93
N LYS A 394 5.40 -28.89 -1.09
CA LYS A 394 5.14 -28.63 0.34
C LYS A 394 6.39 -28.09 1.04
N ASP A 395 7.57 -28.61 0.69
CA ASP A 395 8.84 -28.21 1.31
C ASP A 395 9.29 -26.80 0.85
N LEU A 396 9.00 -26.40 -0.40
CA LEU A 396 9.37 -25.06 -0.92
C LEU A 396 8.32 -23.98 -0.68
N ARG A 397 7.08 -24.36 -0.36
CA ARG A 397 6.00 -23.39 -0.12
C ARG A 397 6.34 -22.33 0.94
N PRO A 398 6.90 -22.69 2.11
CA PRO A 398 7.23 -21.68 3.12
C PRO A 398 8.30 -20.72 2.63
N VAL A 399 9.32 -21.24 1.93
CA VAL A 399 10.42 -20.45 1.35
C VAL A 399 9.88 -19.45 0.32
N LEU A 400 9.07 -19.91 -0.62
CA LEU A 400 8.55 -19.08 -1.71
C LEU A 400 7.54 -18.02 -1.22
N ARG A 401 6.71 -18.34 -0.22
CA ARG A 401 5.80 -17.36 0.39
C ARG A 401 6.55 -16.25 1.14
N ARG A 402 7.58 -16.63 1.89
CA ARG A 402 8.45 -15.67 2.58
C ARG A 402 9.20 -14.78 1.60
N PHE A 403 9.75 -15.38 0.52
CA PHE A 403 10.40 -14.63 -0.54
C PHE A 403 9.42 -13.68 -1.25
N GLU A 404 8.21 -14.14 -1.59
CA GLU A 404 7.13 -13.30 -2.13
C GLU A 404 6.85 -12.11 -1.21
N THR A 405 6.69 -12.36 0.10
CA THR A 405 6.42 -11.32 1.09
C THR A 405 7.55 -10.29 1.13
N ALA A 406 8.81 -10.75 1.15
CA ALA A 406 9.96 -9.85 1.12
C ALA A 406 10.04 -9.00 -0.15
N MET A 407 9.72 -9.58 -1.31
CA MET A 407 9.64 -8.85 -2.58
C MET A 407 8.48 -7.84 -2.58
N ARG A 408 7.29 -8.21 -2.08
CA ARG A 408 6.14 -7.29 -1.96
C ARG A 408 6.45 -6.12 -1.03
N ASN A 409 7.13 -6.33 0.09
CA ASN A 409 7.59 -5.24 0.95
C ASN A 409 8.49 -4.23 0.22
N ILE A 410 9.40 -4.72 -0.65
CA ILE A 410 10.24 -3.84 -1.47
C ILE A 410 9.37 -3.06 -2.47
N VAL A 411 8.37 -3.72 -3.08
CA VAL A 411 7.41 -3.08 -3.98
C VAL A 411 6.64 -1.96 -3.28
N ASP A 412 6.15 -2.22 -2.07
CA ASP A 412 5.43 -1.23 -1.27
C ASP A 412 6.33 -0.03 -0.93
N GLY A 413 7.61 -0.27 -0.65
CA GLY A 413 8.59 0.79 -0.46
C GLY A 413 8.72 1.74 -1.66
N PHE A 414 8.61 1.24 -2.90
CA PHE A 414 8.69 2.10 -4.10
C PHE A 414 7.59 3.17 -4.14
N THR A 415 6.44 2.95 -3.50
CA THR A 415 5.36 3.95 -3.46
C THR A 415 5.77 5.26 -2.79
N PHE A 416 6.68 5.22 -1.80
CA PHE A 416 7.25 6.43 -1.19
C PHE A 416 8.09 7.22 -2.18
N ILE A 417 8.91 6.52 -2.98
CA ILE A 417 9.78 7.13 -3.98
C ILE A 417 8.94 7.75 -5.10
N GLU A 418 7.89 7.06 -5.56
CA GLU A 418 6.96 7.60 -6.55
C GLU A 418 6.21 8.84 -6.04
N ALA A 419 5.83 8.86 -4.76
CA ALA A 419 5.17 10.01 -4.16
C ALA A 419 6.03 11.29 -4.22
N TRP A 420 7.37 11.17 -4.24
CA TRP A 420 8.27 12.31 -4.39
C TRP A 420 8.20 12.98 -5.76
N ASP A 421 7.61 12.33 -6.77
CA ASP A 421 7.39 12.96 -8.08
C ASP A 421 6.50 14.21 -7.96
N THR A 422 5.56 14.20 -7.01
CA THR A 422 4.64 15.32 -6.74
C THR A 422 5.35 16.56 -6.15
N LEU A 423 6.54 16.39 -5.58
CA LEU A 423 7.33 17.47 -4.97
C LEU A 423 8.12 18.26 -6.02
N ARG A 424 8.29 17.70 -7.22
CA ARG A 424 9.08 18.32 -8.28
C ARG A 424 8.27 19.47 -8.92
N PRO A 425 8.88 20.64 -9.16
CA PRO A 425 8.23 21.71 -9.89
C PRO A 425 7.87 21.24 -11.30
N SER A 426 6.67 21.60 -11.79
CA SER A 426 6.27 21.25 -13.15
C SER A 426 7.25 21.90 -14.15
N ALA A 427 7.75 21.14 -15.11
CA ALA A 427 8.56 21.69 -16.19
C ALA A 427 7.75 22.78 -16.92
N ALA A 428 8.20 24.03 -16.81
CA ALA A 428 7.64 25.18 -17.50
C ALA A 428 8.13 25.23 -18.96
#